data_AF-A0A7Y4WGA2-F1
#
_entry.id   AF-A0A7Y4WGA2-F1
#
_cell.length_a   1.000
_cell.length_b   1.000
_cell.length_c   1.000
_cell.angle_alpha   90.00
_cell.angle_beta   90.00
_cell.angle_gamma   90.00
#
_symmetry.space_group_name_H-M   'P 1'
#
loop_
_entity.id
_entity.type
_entity.pdbx_description
1 polymer ?
#
loop_
_entity_poly.entity_id
_entity_poly.type
_entity_poly.pdbx_seq_one_letter_code
_entity_poly.pdbx_strand_id
1 'polypeptide(L)'
;MPDLGEARQQLDLAERAALSGDFSSAREFLTSALRIQEIELGPQHPDLISTLSNLAVLAEKTGRNDEAEAGYRRVVALASSSLPSDHEMVVESRRNLEAFCREHGLEAFPPLPAPPAPREPRVSTPEAAAPRIVEQAPPAGASPAQFSTSQLILIGIAVLIVAAVVLLQISNPGPATEESAIPQGTVQTAAAEPVTPPPLTVDTPQPTPVVPERDEQASSAVPPPVAPSTAPSGAASSMVTAQLCQKFSTSGASWQCDPASDPAAQGSMVLYTRIKSTSDAVVVHRWYRGDVLRQSVRLTIRANASDGYRTYSRQTVDAGNWRVDVQSADGALLHEQSFSVR
;
A
#
# COMPACT_ATOMS: atom_id res chain seq x y z
N MET A 1 12.30 -7.19 13.66
CA MET A 1 11.03 -6.84 12.99
C MET A 1 11.13 -7.37 11.56
N PRO A 2 10.05 -7.92 10.99
CA PRO A 2 10.01 -8.29 9.57
C PRO A 2 10.37 -7.09 8.69
N ASP A 3 11.06 -7.32 7.59
CA ASP A 3 11.40 -6.27 6.62
C ASP A 3 10.73 -6.53 5.25
N LEU A 4 10.80 -5.56 4.34
CA LEU A 4 10.21 -5.70 3.01
C LEU A 4 10.88 -6.78 2.14
N GLY A 5 12.07 -7.25 2.51
CA GLY A 5 12.70 -8.42 1.90
C GLY A 5 11.92 -9.70 2.24
N GLU A 6 11.55 -9.86 3.51
CA GLU A 6 10.66 -10.94 3.94
C GLU A 6 9.29 -10.83 3.24
N ALA A 7 8.70 -9.64 3.15
CA ALA A 7 7.43 -9.45 2.43
C ALA A 7 7.51 -9.94 0.98
N ARG A 8 8.60 -9.62 0.27
CA ARG A 8 8.82 -10.10 -1.10
C ARG A 8 8.93 -11.62 -1.16
N GLN A 9 9.68 -12.23 -0.26
CA GLN A 9 9.78 -13.69 -0.21
C GLN A 9 8.41 -14.35 -0.03
N GLN A 10 7.55 -13.76 0.81
CA GLN A 10 6.17 -14.23 0.99
C GLN A 10 5.36 -14.07 -0.32
N LEU A 11 5.50 -12.96 -1.04
CA LEU A 11 4.85 -12.80 -2.35
C LEU A 11 5.30 -13.85 -3.37
N ASP A 12 6.60 -14.16 -3.45
CA ASP A 12 7.15 -15.18 -4.35
C ASP A 12 6.68 -16.61 -3.99
N LEU A 13 6.50 -16.87 -2.69
CA LEU A 13 5.90 -18.13 -2.21
C LEU A 13 4.41 -18.19 -2.53
N ALA A 14 3.69 -17.08 -2.37
CA ALA A 14 2.28 -17.00 -2.69
C ALA A 14 2.00 -17.27 -4.18
N GLU A 15 2.80 -16.67 -5.06
CA GLU A 15 2.69 -16.88 -6.51
C GLU A 15 2.89 -18.35 -6.88
N ARG A 16 3.97 -18.96 -6.37
CA ARG A 16 4.24 -20.39 -6.61
C ARG A 16 3.13 -21.30 -6.10
N ALA A 17 2.64 -21.04 -4.88
CA ALA A 17 1.53 -21.79 -4.31
C ALA A 17 0.24 -21.65 -5.15
N ALA A 18 -0.07 -20.44 -5.61
CA ALA A 18 -1.23 -20.20 -6.48
C ALA A 18 -1.10 -20.91 -7.84
N LEU A 19 0.11 -20.93 -8.42
CA LEU A 19 0.39 -21.64 -9.67
C LEU A 19 0.28 -23.16 -9.53
N SER A 20 0.60 -23.72 -8.36
CA SER A 20 0.40 -25.14 -8.06
C SER A 20 -1.03 -25.50 -7.61
N GLY A 21 -1.93 -24.51 -7.54
CA GLY A 21 -3.32 -24.70 -7.08
C GLY A 21 -3.49 -24.77 -5.56
N ASP A 22 -2.43 -24.54 -4.78
CA ASP A 22 -2.51 -24.45 -3.32
C ASP A 22 -2.92 -23.04 -2.89
N PHE A 23 -4.21 -22.76 -3.03
CA PHE A 23 -4.79 -21.47 -2.70
C PHE A 23 -4.83 -21.18 -1.20
N SER A 24 -4.69 -22.19 -0.33
CA SER A 24 -4.65 -21.98 1.11
C SER A 24 -3.31 -21.34 1.50
N SER A 25 -2.20 -21.97 1.12
CA SER A 25 -0.88 -21.41 1.38
C SER A 25 -0.66 -20.08 0.65
N ALA A 26 -1.17 -19.92 -0.59
CA ALA A 26 -1.10 -18.63 -1.28
C ALA A 26 -1.74 -17.49 -0.48
N ARG A 27 -2.89 -17.74 0.15
CA ARG A 27 -3.59 -16.74 0.97
C ARG A 27 -2.80 -16.40 2.24
N GLU A 28 -2.23 -17.40 2.90
CA GLU A 28 -1.41 -17.21 4.10
C GLU A 28 -0.19 -16.35 3.81
N PHE A 29 0.51 -16.66 2.72
CA PHE A 29 1.68 -15.91 2.28
C PHE A 29 1.32 -14.46 1.88
N LEU A 30 0.26 -14.25 1.10
CA LEU A 30 -0.24 -12.90 0.78
C LEU A 30 -0.62 -12.12 2.04
N THR A 31 -1.30 -12.75 2.99
CA THR A 31 -1.69 -12.11 4.27
C THR A 31 -0.45 -11.72 5.09
N SER A 32 0.56 -12.57 5.11
CA SER A 32 1.82 -12.28 5.79
C SER A 32 2.56 -11.10 5.13
N ALA A 33 2.66 -11.10 3.80
CA ALA A 33 3.25 -9.99 3.04
C ALA A 33 2.51 -8.67 3.30
N LEU A 34 1.18 -8.70 3.28
CA LEU A 34 0.32 -7.54 3.48
C LEU A 34 0.59 -6.85 4.82
N ARG A 35 0.68 -7.63 5.90
CA ARG A 35 0.97 -7.12 7.26
C ARG A 35 2.32 -6.42 7.32
N ILE A 36 3.33 -6.96 6.65
CA ILE A 36 4.67 -6.34 6.61
C ILE A 36 4.62 -5.04 5.81
N GLN A 37 4.00 -5.05 4.63
CA GLN A 37 3.82 -3.86 3.80
C GLN A 37 3.03 -2.76 4.54
N GLU A 38 2.02 -3.13 5.34
CA GLU A 38 1.22 -2.17 6.10
C GLU A 38 2.07 -1.43 7.15
N ILE A 39 2.99 -2.15 7.80
CA ILE A 39 3.91 -1.57 8.80
C ILE A 39 4.97 -0.70 8.11
N GLU A 40 5.61 -1.23 7.07
CA GLU A 40 6.80 -0.62 6.47
C GLU A 40 6.48 0.49 5.46
N LEU A 41 5.37 0.36 4.73
CA LEU A 41 4.95 1.28 3.67
C LEU A 41 3.70 2.08 4.05
N GLY A 42 2.82 1.54 4.89
CA GLY A 42 1.55 2.17 5.24
C GLY A 42 0.38 1.77 4.34
N PRO A 43 -0.86 2.07 4.75
CA PRO A 43 -2.09 1.45 4.27
C PRO A 43 -2.53 1.82 2.84
N GLN A 44 -1.84 2.78 2.21
CA GLN A 44 -2.17 3.33 0.90
C GLN A 44 -1.03 3.19 -0.11
N HIS A 45 0.02 2.46 0.25
CA HIS A 45 1.13 2.22 -0.66
C HIS A 45 0.67 1.36 -1.84
N PRO A 46 1.02 1.69 -3.08
CA PRO A 46 0.63 0.91 -4.26
C PRO A 46 0.95 -0.59 -4.17
N ASP A 47 2.12 -0.99 -3.68
CA ASP A 47 2.47 -2.41 -3.45
C ASP A 47 1.51 -3.12 -2.48
N LEU A 48 1.05 -2.45 -1.41
CA LEU A 48 0.05 -2.99 -0.49
C LEU A 48 -1.30 -3.17 -1.19
N ILE A 49 -1.69 -2.18 -1.99
CA ILE A 49 -2.93 -2.22 -2.78
C ILE A 49 -2.88 -3.38 -3.81
N SER A 50 -1.72 -3.64 -4.42
CA SER A 50 -1.52 -4.81 -5.28
C SER A 50 -1.70 -6.14 -4.52
N THR A 51 -1.13 -6.26 -3.32
CA THR A 51 -1.31 -7.46 -2.48
C THR A 51 -2.79 -7.67 -2.10
N LEU A 52 -3.52 -6.60 -1.77
CA LEU A 52 -4.97 -6.67 -1.54
C LEU A 52 -5.73 -7.13 -2.79
N SER A 53 -5.36 -6.64 -3.98
CA SER A 53 -5.95 -7.07 -5.24
C SER A 53 -5.74 -8.56 -5.48
N ASN A 54 -4.56 -9.08 -5.18
CA ASN A 54 -4.27 -10.50 -5.32
C ASN A 54 -5.09 -11.36 -4.34
N LEU A 55 -5.32 -10.88 -3.12
CA LEU A 55 -6.20 -11.55 -2.15
C LEU A 55 -7.66 -11.60 -2.64
N ALA A 56 -8.16 -10.52 -3.26
CA ALA A 56 -9.50 -10.50 -3.83
C ALA A 56 -9.67 -11.51 -4.99
N VAL A 57 -8.70 -11.53 -5.91
CA VAL A 57 -8.64 -12.52 -7.01
C VAL A 57 -8.59 -13.95 -6.48
N LEU A 58 -7.80 -14.19 -5.42
CA LEU A 58 -7.70 -15.51 -4.82
C LEU A 58 -9.01 -15.93 -4.15
N ALA A 59 -9.72 -15.01 -3.49
CA ALA A 59 -11.03 -15.27 -2.91
C ALA A 59 -12.04 -15.70 -4.00
N GLU A 60 -12.11 -14.95 -5.11
CA GLU A 60 -12.96 -15.28 -6.27
C GLU A 60 -12.66 -16.67 -6.82
N LYS A 61 -11.38 -16.98 -7.09
CA LYS A 61 -10.97 -18.31 -7.59
C LYS A 61 -11.36 -19.48 -6.69
N THR A 62 -11.53 -19.22 -5.39
CA THR A 62 -11.91 -20.23 -4.40
C THR A 62 -13.40 -20.19 -4.04
N GLY A 63 -14.21 -19.43 -4.77
CA GLY A 63 -15.65 -19.32 -4.57
C GLY A 63 -16.08 -18.50 -3.35
N ARG A 64 -15.16 -17.77 -2.71
CA ARG A 64 -15.46 -16.88 -1.58
C ARG A 64 -15.90 -15.51 -2.09
N ASN A 65 -17.07 -15.47 -2.72
CA ASN A 65 -17.55 -14.30 -3.46
C ASN A 65 -17.74 -13.06 -2.58
N ASP A 66 -18.24 -13.22 -1.34
CA ASP A 66 -18.41 -12.08 -0.42
C ASP A 66 -17.07 -11.43 -0.05
N GLU A 67 -16.03 -12.25 0.18
CA GLU A 67 -14.67 -11.76 0.44
C GLU A 67 -14.07 -11.09 -0.81
N ALA A 68 -14.31 -11.67 -1.99
CA ALA A 68 -13.85 -11.12 -3.26
C ALA A 68 -14.47 -9.75 -3.55
N GLU A 69 -15.80 -9.61 -3.38
CA GLU A 69 -16.48 -8.33 -3.59
C GLU A 69 -15.94 -7.25 -2.66
N ALA A 70 -15.87 -7.56 -1.35
CA ALA A 70 -15.35 -6.63 -0.35
C ALA A 70 -13.90 -6.25 -0.67
N GLY A 71 -13.08 -7.22 -1.08
CA GLY A 71 -11.71 -7.02 -1.52
C GLY A 71 -11.61 -6.07 -2.73
N TYR A 72 -12.31 -6.36 -3.82
CA TYR A 72 -12.28 -5.53 -5.03
C TYR A 72 -12.77 -4.10 -4.77
N ARG A 73 -13.86 -3.93 -4.02
CA ARG A 73 -14.36 -2.60 -3.64
C ARG A 73 -13.33 -1.84 -2.80
N ARG A 74 -12.68 -2.51 -1.85
CA ARG A 74 -11.61 -1.91 -1.03
C ARG A 74 -10.42 -1.48 -1.88
N VAL A 75 -9.99 -2.31 -2.84
CA VAL A 75 -8.88 -1.98 -3.75
C VAL A 75 -9.22 -0.78 -4.61
N VAL A 76 -10.42 -0.72 -5.20
CA VAL A 76 -10.86 0.46 -5.98
C VAL A 76 -10.91 1.71 -5.12
N ALA A 77 -11.45 1.61 -3.90
CA ALA A 77 -11.52 2.73 -2.97
C ALA A 77 -10.12 3.25 -2.62
N LEU A 78 -9.20 2.36 -2.21
CA LEU A 78 -7.83 2.72 -1.89
C LEU A 78 -7.11 3.30 -3.10
N ALA A 79 -7.10 2.61 -4.24
CA ALA A 79 -6.43 3.07 -5.45
C ALA A 79 -6.97 4.45 -5.90
N SER A 80 -8.29 4.63 -5.97
CA SER A 80 -8.90 5.91 -6.36
C SER A 80 -8.64 7.00 -5.31
N SER A 81 -8.47 6.61 -4.04
CA SER A 81 -8.13 7.50 -2.95
C SER A 81 -6.63 7.72 -2.75
N SER A 82 -5.80 7.15 -3.61
CA SER A 82 -4.35 7.23 -3.46
C SER A 82 -3.65 7.37 -4.80
N LEU A 83 -4.32 7.46 -5.94
CA LEU A 83 -3.69 7.56 -7.27
C LEU A 83 -4.58 8.38 -8.21
N PRO A 84 -4.03 9.04 -9.25
CA PRO A 84 -4.81 9.69 -10.29
C PRO A 84 -5.78 8.72 -10.97
N SER A 85 -6.92 9.23 -11.45
CA SER A 85 -7.98 8.42 -12.08
C SER A 85 -7.53 7.64 -13.32
N ASP A 86 -6.50 8.12 -14.00
CA ASP A 86 -5.89 7.53 -15.20
C ASP A 86 -4.70 6.62 -14.88
N HIS A 87 -4.31 6.50 -13.61
CA HIS A 87 -3.26 5.58 -13.20
C HIS A 87 -3.69 4.13 -13.44
N GLU A 88 -2.79 3.32 -14.00
CA GLU A 88 -3.03 1.91 -14.37
C GLU A 88 -3.71 1.11 -13.25
N MET A 89 -3.19 1.20 -12.01
CA MET A 89 -3.80 0.56 -10.82
C MET A 89 -5.29 0.92 -10.61
N VAL A 90 -5.69 2.18 -10.84
CA VAL A 90 -7.08 2.62 -10.67
C VAL A 90 -7.94 2.05 -11.79
N VAL A 91 -7.44 2.09 -13.02
CA VAL A 91 -8.13 1.53 -14.19
C VAL A 91 -8.32 0.02 -14.05
N GLU A 92 -7.26 -0.70 -13.65
CA GLU A 92 -7.28 -2.16 -13.55
C GLU A 92 -8.15 -2.64 -12.39
N SER A 93 -8.02 -2.03 -11.21
CA SER A 93 -8.85 -2.40 -10.05
C SER A 93 -10.34 -2.21 -10.33
N ARG A 94 -10.72 -1.13 -11.05
CA ARG A 94 -12.09 -0.91 -11.49
C ARG A 94 -12.56 -1.97 -12.48
N ARG A 95 -11.73 -2.31 -13.47
CA ARG A 95 -12.05 -3.36 -14.45
C ARG A 95 -12.30 -4.69 -13.76
N ASN A 96 -11.48 -5.05 -12.77
CA ASN A 96 -11.64 -6.29 -12.02
C ASN A 96 -12.95 -6.31 -11.23
N LEU A 97 -13.29 -5.20 -10.53
CA LEU A 97 -14.57 -5.08 -9.83
C LEU A 97 -15.76 -5.16 -10.81
N GLU A 98 -15.69 -4.47 -11.96
CA GLU A 98 -16.75 -4.49 -12.97
C GLU A 98 -16.94 -5.90 -13.58
N ALA A 99 -15.84 -6.64 -13.82
CA ALA A 99 -15.89 -8.01 -14.28
C ALA A 99 -16.54 -8.92 -13.25
N PHE A 100 -16.09 -8.85 -11.99
CA PHE A 100 -16.66 -9.61 -10.87
C PHE A 100 -18.16 -9.34 -10.70
N CYS A 101 -18.57 -8.06 -10.66
CA CYS A 101 -19.99 -7.71 -10.52
C CYS A 101 -20.84 -8.26 -11.68
N ARG A 102 -20.34 -8.22 -12.91
CA ARG A 102 -21.05 -8.76 -14.08
C ARG A 102 -21.24 -10.27 -13.99
N GLU A 103 -20.21 -10.99 -13.57
CA GLU A 103 -20.24 -12.45 -13.42
C GLU A 103 -21.23 -12.88 -12.32
N HIS A 104 -21.32 -12.10 -11.24
CA HIS A 104 -22.16 -12.42 -10.08
C HIS A 104 -23.51 -11.69 -10.05
N GLY A 105 -23.85 -10.92 -11.08
CA GLY A 105 -25.13 -10.20 -11.17
C GLY A 105 -25.30 -9.09 -10.12
N LEU A 106 -24.20 -8.50 -9.65
CA LEU A 106 -24.17 -7.46 -8.64
C LEU A 106 -24.17 -6.06 -9.28
N GLU A 107 -24.63 -5.04 -8.54
CA GLU A 107 -24.54 -3.66 -9.01
C GLU A 107 -23.08 -3.17 -9.06
N ALA A 108 -22.68 -2.73 -10.26
CA ALA A 108 -21.40 -2.10 -10.48
C ALA A 108 -21.34 -0.74 -9.77
N PHE A 109 -20.16 -0.42 -9.23
CA PHE A 109 -19.82 0.90 -8.67
C PHE A 109 -20.26 2.04 -9.62
N PRO A 110 -20.79 3.19 -9.12
CA PRO A 110 -21.17 4.29 -10.00
C PRO A 110 -19.98 4.74 -10.86
N PRO A 111 -20.17 5.03 -12.16
CA PRO A 111 -19.07 5.45 -13.03
C PRO A 111 -18.41 6.71 -12.48
N LEU A 112 -17.08 6.80 -12.60
CA LEU A 112 -16.34 8.01 -12.21
C LEU A 112 -16.95 9.25 -12.89
N PRO A 113 -17.03 10.42 -12.21
CA PRO A 113 -17.26 11.67 -12.92
C PRO A 113 -16.15 11.83 -13.96
N ALA A 114 -16.52 12.16 -15.20
CA ALA A 114 -15.57 12.37 -16.28
C ALA A 114 -14.46 13.34 -15.83
N PRO A 115 -13.19 13.12 -16.20
CA PRO A 115 -12.12 14.04 -15.87
C PRO A 115 -12.52 15.46 -16.31
N PRO A 116 -12.26 16.50 -15.50
CA PRO A 116 -12.59 17.86 -15.90
C PRO A 116 -11.89 18.15 -17.22
N ALA A 117 -12.67 18.60 -18.22
CA ALA A 117 -12.14 18.94 -19.53
C ALA A 117 -10.92 19.88 -19.37
N PRO A 118 -9.84 19.68 -20.14
CA PRO A 118 -8.67 20.55 -20.07
C PRO A 118 -9.14 22.00 -20.23
N ARG A 119 -8.75 22.87 -19.27
CA ARG A 119 -9.07 24.30 -19.35
C ARG A 119 -8.53 24.81 -20.67
N GLU A 120 -9.43 25.17 -21.58
CA GLU A 120 -9.03 25.84 -22.82
C GLU A 120 -8.21 27.08 -22.45
N PRO A 121 -7.08 27.33 -23.14
CA PRO A 121 -6.30 28.51 -22.88
C PRO A 121 -7.21 29.72 -23.08
N ARG A 122 -7.38 30.55 -22.03
CA ARG A 122 -8.11 31.81 -22.14
C ARG A 122 -7.48 32.60 -23.28
N VAL A 123 -8.20 32.69 -24.40
CA VAL A 123 -7.95 33.71 -25.40
C VAL A 123 -8.30 35.02 -24.71
N SER A 124 -7.27 35.81 -24.41
CA SER A 124 -7.40 37.16 -23.88
C SER A 124 -8.14 38.00 -24.92
N THR A 125 -9.44 38.24 -24.71
CA THR A 125 -10.12 39.35 -25.37
C THR A 125 -9.74 40.66 -24.68
N PRO A 126 -9.47 41.75 -25.41
CA PRO A 126 -9.04 42.99 -24.83
C PRO A 126 -10.19 43.68 -24.10
N GLU A 127 -9.83 44.25 -22.95
CA GLU A 127 -10.65 45.01 -22.02
C GLU A 127 -11.44 46.13 -22.71
N ALA A 128 -12.77 46.01 -22.69
CA ALA A 128 -13.69 47.08 -23.09
C ALA A 128 -14.28 47.74 -21.84
N ALA A 129 -14.24 49.07 -21.84
CA ALA A 129 -14.48 49.97 -20.72
C ALA A 129 -15.77 49.72 -19.90
N ALA A 130 -15.63 49.85 -18.59
CA ALA A 130 -16.72 49.75 -17.61
C ALA A 130 -17.78 50.85 -17.77
N PRO A 131 -19.09 50.55 -17.61
CA PRO A 131 -20.09 51.57 -17.37
C PRO A 131 -20.20 51.89 -15.87
N ARG A 132 -20.38 53.20 -15.57
CA ARG A 132 -20.66 53.72 -14.22
C ARG A 132 -22.00 53.21 -13.70
N ILE A 133 -22.01 52.65 -12.48
CA ILE A 133 -23.24 52.34 -11.74
C ILE A 133 -23.63 53.57 -10.91
N VAL A 134 -24.89 54.00 -11.08
CA VAL A 134 -25.56 55.04 -10.31
C VAL A 134 -26.03 54.46 -8.98
N GLU A 135 -25.68 55.13 -7.88
CA GLU A 135 -26.05 54.76 -6.52
C GLU A 135 -27.56 55.01 -6.27
N GLN A 136 -28.32 53.95 -6.01
CA GLN A 136 -29.71 54.05 -5.53
C GLN A 136 -29.75 53.77 -4.02
N ALA A 137 -30.36 54.70 -3.29
CA ALA A 137 -30.59 54.64 -1.85
C ALA A 137 -31.52 53.48 -1.44
N PRO A 138 -31.32 52.88 -0.25
CA PRO A 138 -32.11 51.73 0.20
C PRO A 138 -33.51 52.15 0.72
N PRO A 139 -34.55 51.32 0.51
CA PRO A 139 -35.85 51.57 1.13
C PRO A 139 -35.84 51.24 2.63
N ALA A 140 -36.42 52.15 3.42
CA ALA A 140 -36.69 51.99 4.83
C ALA A 140 -37.79 50.93 5.07
N GLY A 141 -37.54 49.99 5.98
CA GLY A 141 -38.58 49.11 6.53
C GLY A 141 -38.22 47.63 6.53
N ALA A 142 -37.26 47.22 7.35
CA ALA A 142 -37.18 45.83 7.82
C ALA A 142 -36.66 45.84 9.27
N SER A 143 -37.55 45.55 10.22
CA SER A 143 -37.22 45.41 11.64
C SER A 143 -36.31 44.20 11.89
N PRO A 144 -35.34 44.27 12.82
CA PRO A 144 -34.53 43.13 13.18
C PRO A 144 -35.37 42.09 13.94
N ALA A 145 -35.20 40.81 13.58
CA ALA A 145 -35.84 39.69 14.25
C ALA A 145 -35.47 39.67 15.74
N GLN A 146 -36.47 39.90 16.59
CA GLN A 146 -36.34 39.81 18.05
C GLN A 146 -36.45 38.34 18.45
N PHE A 147 -35.34 37.72 18.84
CA PHE A 147 -35.37 36.41 19.48
C PHE A 147 -35.90 36.56 20.91
N SER A 148 -37.04 35.92 21.19
CA SER A 148 -37.65 35.90 22.53
C SER A 148 -36.72 35.20 23.53
N THR A 149 -36.59 35.75 24.73
CA THR A 149 -35.80 35.19 25.85
C THR A 149 -36.15 33.73 26.16
N SER A 150 -37.38 33.30 25.87
CA SER A 150 -37.80 31.89 25.99
C SER A 150 -37.09 30.94 25.02
N GLN A 151 -36.67 31.39 23.84
CA GLN A 151 -35.95 30.55 22.88
C GLN A 151 -34.48 30.34 23.26
N LEU A 152 -33.83 31.32 23.87
CA LEU A 152 -32.46 31.19 24.36
C LEU A 152 -32.38 30.26 25.59
N ILE A 153 -33.40 30.27 26.45
CA ILE A 153 -33.50 29.35 27.60
C ILE A 153 -33.66 27.89 27.12
N LEU A 154 -34.47 27.64 26.10
CA LEU A 154 -34.67 26.29 25.53
C LEU A 154 -33.40 25.71 24.92
N ILE A 155 -32.60 26.54 24.21
CA ILE A 155 -31.32 26.11 23.64
C ILE A 155 -30.31 25.81 24.77
N GLY A 156 -30.28 26.62 25.83
CA GLY A 156 -29.41 26.39 26.99
C GLY A 156 -29.74 25.09 27.75
N ILE A 157 -31.03 24.78 27.93
CA ILE A 157 -31.47 23.54 28.59
C ILE A 157 -31.09 22.32 27.75
N ALA A 158 -31.27 22.37 26.42
CA ALA A 158 -30.90 21.26 25.54
C ALA A 158 -29.39 20.96 25.58
N VAL A 159 -28.53 21.99 25.60
CA VAL A 159 -27.07 21.81 25.70
C VAL A 159 -26.67 21.22 27.06
N LEU A 160 -27.31 21.64 28.16
CA LEU A 160 -27.04 21.09 29.49
C LEU A 160 -27.51 19.63 29.65
N ILE A 161 -28.64 19.26 29.04
CA ILE A 161 -29.12 17.86 29.06
C ILE A 161 -28.14 16.96 28.29
N VAL A 162 -27.66 17.38 27.12
CA VAL A 162 -26.69 16.60 26.34
C VAL A 162 -25.36 16.46 27.11
N ALA A 163 -24.87 17.53 27.74
CA ALA A 163 -23.67 17.47 28.57
C ALA A 163 -23.84 16.54 29.79
N ALA A 164 -25.01 16.54 30.44
CA ALA A 164 -25.29 15.67 31.56
C ALA A 164 -25.41 14.19 31.15
N VAL A 165 -26.00 13.89 29.99
CA VAL A 165 -26.07 12.52 29.46
C VAL A 165 -24.68 12.00 29.11
N VAL A 166 -23.81 12.82 28.51
CA VAL A 166 -22.42 12.44 28.21
C VAL A 166 -21.62 12.19 29.49
N LEU A 167 -21.79 13.01 30.54
CA LEU A 167 -21.13 12.81 31.83
C LEU A 167 -21.64 11.56 32.58
N LEU A 168 -22.91 11.19 32.42
CA LEU A 168 -23.47 9.97 33.01
C LEU A 168 -22.99 8.69 32.31
N GLN A 169 -22.69 8.73 31.00
CA GLN A 169 -22.11 7.59 30.27
C GLN A 169 -20.64 7.32 30.63
N ILE A 170 -19.90 8.35 31.07
CA ILE A 170 -18.49 8.20 31.48
C ILE A 170 -18.38 7.65 32.92
N SER A 171 -19.43 7.81 33.74
CA SER A 171 -19.41 7.48 35.17
C SER A 171 -19.99 6.10 35.53
N ASN A 172 -20.49 5.33 34.55
CA ASN A 172 -21.12 4.04 34.79
C ASN A 172 -20.40 2.91 34.03
N PRO A 173 -19.30 2.34 34.56
CA PRO A 173 -18.78 1.09 34.03
C PRO A 173 -19.81 -0.01 34.33
N GLY A 174 -20.45 -0.54 33.29
CA GLY A 174 -21.34 -1.69 33.42
C GLY A 174 -20.62 -2.88 34.07
N PRO A 175 -21.35 -3.76 34.78
CA PRO A 175 -20.73 -4.86 35.51
C PRO A 175 -19.97 -5.78 34.55
N ALA A 176 -18.76 -6.15 34.97
CA ALA A 176 -17.93 -7.17 34.34
C ALA A 176 -18.77 -8.43 34.13
N THR A 177 -18.84 -8.91 32.89
CA THR A 177 -19.44 -10.20 32.58
C THR A 177 -18.71 -11.29 33.34
N GLU A 178 -19.45 -11.94 34.22
CA GLU A 178 -19.05 -13.08 35.02
C GLU A 178 -18.44 -14.20 34.16
N GLU A 179 -17.24 -14.59 34.57
CA GLU A 179 -16.59 -15.85 34.25
C GLU A 179 -17.49 -17.01 34.71
N SER A 180 -18.11 -17.68 33.74
CA SER A 180 -19.00 -18.82 34.02
C SER A 180 -18.15 -20.05 34.33
N ALA A 181 -18.15 -20.41 35.61
CA ALA A 181 -17.59 -21.63 36.15
C ALA A 181 -18.28 -22.88 35.57
N ILE A 182 -17.48 -23.86 35.12
CA ILE A 182 -17.90 -25.24 34.86
C ILE A 182 -17.43 -26.10 36.06
N PRO A 183 -18.24 -27.03 36.59
CA PRO A 183 -18.06 -27.60 37.93
C PRO A 183 -16.91 -28.60 38.02
N GLN A 184 -16.26 -28.60 39.19
CA GLN A 184 -15.29 -29.63 39.56
C GLN A 184 -15.98 -30.98 39.72
N GLY A 185 -15.78 -31.85 38.74
CA GLY A 185 -15.98 -33.28 38.84
C GLY A 185 -14.71 -33.94 39.35
N THR A 186 -14.82 -34.57 40.51
CA THR A 186 -13.84 -35.44 41.17
C THR A 186 -13.29 -36.49 40.19
N VAL A 187 -11.97 -36.54 39.98
CA VAL A 187 -11.32 -37.72 39.39
C VAL A 187 -10.21 -38.21 40.31
N GLN A 188 -10.42 -39.45 40.74
CA GLN A 188 -9.55 -40.31 41.52
C GLN A 188 -8.19 -40.50 40.84
N THR A 189 -7.17 -40.48 41.68
CA THR A 189 -5.81 -40.95 41.41
C THR A 189 -5.81 -42.40 40.94
N ALA A 190 -5.31 -42.65 39.73
CA ALA A 190 -4.83 -43.96 39.31
C ALA A 190 -3.59 -43.78 38.43
N ALA A 191 -2.49 -44.42 38.83
CA ALA A 191 -1.20 -44.41 38.17
C ALA A 191 -1.23 -45.16 36.83
N ALA A 192 -0.55 -44.62 35.81
CA ALA A 192 -0.10 -45.36 34.63
C ALA A 192 1.13 -44.66 34.00
N GLU A 193 2.01 -45.48 33.44
CA GLU A 193 3.44 -45.31 33.15
C GLU A 193 3.87 -44.23 32.12
N PRO A 194 5.17 -43.85 32.08
CA PRO A 194 5.69 -42.90 31.10
C PRO A 194 5.85 -43.55 29.71
N VAL A 195 5.11 -43.04 28.72
CA VAL A 195 5.28 -43.44 27.31
C VAL A 195 6.41 -42.62 26.67
N THR A 196 7.47 -43.30 26.29
CA THR A 196 8.62 -42.78 25.54
C THR A 196 8.28 -42.72 24.04
N PRO A 197 8.65 -41.67 23.28
CA PRO A 197 8.48 -41.66 21.82
C PRO A 197 9.51 -42.59 21.12
N PRO A 198 9.16 -43.23 19.99
CA PRO A 198 10.11 -44.08 19.24
C PRO A 198 11.13 -43.24 18.45
N PRO A 199 12.34 -43.77 18.20
CA PRO A 199 13.36 -43.08 17.41
C PRO A 199 13.04 -43.12 15.91
N LEU A 200 13.30 -42.01 15.22
CA LEU A 200 13.27 -41.90 13.76
C LEU A 200 14.50 -42.62 13.18
N THR A 201 14.27 -43.69 12.42
CA THR A 201 15.29 -44.40 11.67
C THR A 201 15.68 -43.58 10.44
N VAL A 202 16.95 -43.16 10.37
CA VAL A 202 17.56 -42.59 9.16
C VAL A 202 17.96 -43.75 8.26
N ASP A 203 17.25 -43.92 7.14
CA ASP A 203 17.63 -44.87 6.11
C ASP A 203 18.73 -44.23 5.23
N THR A 204 19.90 -44.87 5.24
CA THR A 204 21.09 -44.43 4.50
C THR A 204 21.16 -45.29 3.23
N PRO A 205 21.15 -44.74 2.01
CA PRO A 205 21.33 -45.57 0.82
C PRO A 205 22.76 -46.11 0.74
N GLN A 206 22.88 -47.45 0.75
CA GLN A 206 24.13 -48.19 0.50
C GLN A 206 24.68 -47.90 -0.91
N PRO A 207 26.02 -47.94 -1.10
CA PRO A 207 26.65 -47.81 -2.40
C PRO A 207 26.46 -49.08 -3.24
N THR A 208 26.11 -48.91 -4.51
CA THR A 208 25.99 -49.99 -5.51
C THR A 208 27.37 -50.57 -5.89
N PRO A 209 27.45 -51.88 -6.18
CA PRO A 209 28.69 -52.53 -6.57
C PRO A 209 29.07 -52.26 -8.04
N VAL A 210 30.36 -52.02 -8.24
CA VAL A 210 31.03 -51.88 -9.54
C VAL A 210 31.12 -53.23 -10.26
N VAL A 211 30.74 -53.28 -11.53
CA VAL A 211 31.17 -54.30 -12.52
C VAL A 211 31.49 -53.60 -13.85
N PRO A 212 32.55 -53.99 -14.60
CA PRO A 212 33.23 -53.10 -15.54
C PRO A 212 33.05 -53.46 -17.04
N GLU A 213 33.58 -52.55 -17.88
CA GLU A 213 33.95 -52.71 -19.32
C GLU A 213 32.79 -52.78 -20.34
N ARG A 214 32.85 -52.24 -21.57
CA ARG A 214 33.92 -51.65 -22.39
C ARG A 214 33.31 -50.94 -23.62
N ASP A 215 34.02 -49.90 -24.06
CA ASP A 215 34.35 -49.52 -25.43
C ASP A 215 33.34 -48.97 -26.46
N GLU A 216 33.82 -47.86 -27.04
CA GLU A 216 33.65 -47.34 -28.41
C GLU A 216 32.28 -46.72 -28.78
N GLN A 217 32.18 -45.53 -29.39
CA GLN A 217 33.13 -44.72 -30.15
C GLN A 217 32.56 -43.29 -30.37
N ALA A 218 33.48 -42.32 -30.42
CA ALA A 218 33.51 -41.12 -31.26
C ALA A 218 32.33 -40.11 -31.29
N SER A 219 32.60 -38.85 -30.94
CA SER A 219 33.02 -37.86 -31.94
C SER A 219 33.19 -36.45 -31.35
N SER A 220 34.34 -35.87 -31.71
CA SER A 220 34.81 -34.49 -31.57
C SER A 220 33.77 -33.38 -31.79
N ALA A 221 33.83 -32.31 -30.97
CA ALA A 221 34.13 -30.94 -31.44
C ALA A 221 33.92 -29.90 -30.33
N VAL A 222 34.97 -29.10 -30.08
CA VAL A 222 34.94 -27.85 -29.33
C VAL A 222 34.17 -26.78 -30.14
N PRO A 223 33.24 -25.99 -29.55
CA PRO A 223 32.76 -24.77 -30.18
C PRO A 223 33.61 -23.52 -29.78
N PRO A 224 33.72 -22.53 -30.67
CA PRO A 224 34.65 -21.39 -30.58
C PRO A 224 34.13 -20.20 -29.74
N PRO A 225 34.96 -19.18 -29.43
CA PRO A 225 34.53 -17.93 -28.79
C PRO A 225 33.93 -16.95 -29.82
N VAL A 226 33.38 -15.81 -29.34
CA VAL A 226 32.82 -14.60 -30.06
C VAL A 226 31.28 -14.49 -29.88
N ALA A 227 30.60 -13.38 -29.55
CA ALA A 227 30.88 -11.92 -29.44
C ALA A 227 29.85 -11.27 -28.46
N PRO A 228 30.00 -9.99 -28.07
CA PRO A 228 29.05 -9.30 -27.20
C PRO A 228 27.73 -9.08 -27.94
N SER A 229 26.63 -9.63 -27.42
CA SER A 229 25.30 -9.32 -27.94
C SER A 229 24.93 -7.90 -27.52
N THR A 230 25.06 -6.98 -28.47
CA THR A 230 24.38 -5.68 -28.43
C THR A 230 22.90 -5.92 -28.75
N ALA A 231 22.11 -6.19 -27.72
CA ALA A 231 20.67 -5.94 -27.72
C ALA A 231 20.44 -4.56 -27.07
N PRO A 232 19.45 -3.77 -27.53
CA PRO A 232 19.33 -2.37 -27.13
C PRO A 232 19.10 -2.28 -25.62
N SER A 233 19.84 -1.38 -24.99
CA SER A 233 19.67 -0.89 -23.61
C SER A 233 18.23 -1.06 -23.16
N GLY A 234 18.04 -1.88 -22.12
CA GLY A 234 16.77 -2.05 -21.44
C GLY A 234 16.13 -0.69 -21.19
N ALA A 235 14.82 -0.63 -21.38
CA ALA A 235 13.97 0.49 -21.05
C ALA A 235 14.47 1.21 -19.78
N ALA A 236 15.17 2.32 -19.97
CA ALA A 236 15.79 3.03 -18.86
C ALA A 236 14.66 3.64 -18.02
N SER A 237 14.44 3.06 -16.83
CA SER A 237 13.63 3.72 -15.82
C SER A 237 14.25 5.08 -15.55
N SER A 238 13.47 6.13 -15.73
CA SER A 238 13.91 7.50 -15.51
C SER A 238 13.11 8.10 -14.37
N MET A 239 13.79 8.72 -13.40
CA MET A 239 13.09 9.45 -12.36
C MET A 239 12.55 10.77 -12.93
N VAL A 240 11.30 11.08 -12.59
CA VAL A 240 10.67 12.36 -12.91
C VAL A 240 10.79 13.33 -11.74
N THR A 241 10.45 12.88 -10.53
CA THR A 241 10.51 13.71 -9.32
C THR A 241 10.86 12.86 -8.11
N ALA A 242 11.64 13.43 -7.19
CA ALA A 242 11.78 12.95 -5.83
C ALA A 242 11.62 14.13 -4.86
N GLN A 243 10.92 13.90 -3.76
CA GLN A 243 10.68 14.91 -2.74
C GLN A 243 10.70 14.28 -1.35
N LEU A 244 11.47 14.92 -0.47
CA LEU A 244 11.52 14.56 0.94
C LEU A 244 10.41 15.29 1.71
N CYS A 245 9.57 14.53 2.40
CA CYS A 245 8.34 15.02 3.04
C CYS A 245 8.38 14.79 4.55
N GLN A 246 8.17 15.84 5.34
CA GLN A 246 8.05 15.74 6.80
C GLN A 246 6.64 15.29 7.22
N LYS A 247 5.64 15.71 6.45
CA LYS A 247 4.30 15.12 6.50
C LYS A 247 3.94 14.68 5.10
N PHE A 248 3.35 13.51 5.03
CA PHE A 248 2.97 12.90 3.78
C PHE A 248 1.59 12.30 3.93
N SER A 249 0.66 12.79 3.11
CA SER A 249 -0.71 12.32 3.06
C SER A 249 -1.02 11.84 1.65
N THR A 250 -1.51 10.61 1.58
CA THR A 250 -2.25 10.12 0.44
C THR A 250 -3.72 10.24 0.86
N SER A 251 -4.40 11.25 0.37
CA SER A 251 -5.84 11.41 0.63
C SER A 251 -6.51 11.75 -0.69
N GLY A 252 -7.34 10.82 -1.16
CA GLY A 252 -7.88 10.93 -2.50
C GLY A 252 -6.80 10.82 -3.59
N ALA A 253 -7.10 11.38 -4.76
CA ALA A 253 -6.12 11.53 -5.82
C ALA A 253 -4.93 12.48 -5.45
N SER A 254 -4.97 13.17 -4.30
CA SER A 254 -3.97 14.16 -3.91
C SER A 254 -2.88 13.57 -3.01
N TRP A 255 -1.65 13.57 -3.53
CA TRP A 255 -0.44 13.27 -2.75
C TRP A 255 0.08 14.60 -2.26
N GLN A 256 -0.02 14.81 -0.95
CA GLN A 256 0.41 16.05 -0.33
C GLN A 256 1.68 15.76 0.45
N CYS A 257 2.76 16.35 -0.05
CA CYS A 257 4.06 16.32 0.57
C CYS A 257 4.32 17.70 1.18
N ASP A 258 4.28 17.81 2.50
CA ASP A 258 4.82 18.97 3.20
C ASP A 258 6.34 18.82 3.18
N PRO A 259 7.08 19.67 2.43
CA PRO A 259 8.51 19.48 2.24
C PRO A 259 9.25 19.46 3.58
N ALA A 260 10.28 18.62 3.67
CA ALA A 260 11.21 18.66 4.78
C ALA A 260 11.83 20.06 4.89
N SER A 261 11.86 20.60 6.10
CA SER A 261 12.68 21.79 6.39
C SER A 261 14.16 21.44 6.26
N ASP A 262 15.02 22.43 6.02
CA ASP A 262 16.46 22.27 6.19
C ASP A 262 16.97 23.19 7.33
N PRO A 263 17.40 22.62 8.46
CA PRO A 263 17.40 21.19 8.79
C PRO A 263 16.00 20.66 9.14
N ALA A 264 15.80 19.37 8.87
CA ALA A 264 14.55 18.67 9.14
C ALA A 264 14.38 18.40 10.64
N ALA A 265 13.15 18.23 11.12
CA ALA A 265 12.92 17.77 12.48
C ALA A 265 13.04 16.24 12.56
N GLN A 266 13.41 15.75 13.74
CA GLN A 266 13.38 14.32 14.04
C GLN A 266 11.98 13.73 13.87
N GLY A 267 11.90 12.46 13.49
CA GLY A 267 10.64 11.72 13.35
C GLY A 267 10.52 10.98 12.02
N SER A 268 9.29 10.66 11.62
CA SER A 268 9.03 9.93 10.39
C SER A 268 9.15 10.84 9.17
N MET A 269 10.09 10.50 8.29
CA MET A 269 10.29 11.12 6.99
C MET A 269 9.80 10.20 5.88
N VAL A 270 9.32 10.79 4.79
CA VAL A 270 8.91 10.05 3.59
C VAL A 270 9.68 10.56 2.39
N LEU A 271 10.26 9.65 1.62
CA LEU A 271 10.77 9.93 0.28
C LEU A 271 9.67 9.54 -0.70
N TYR A 272 9.02 10.54 -1.29
CA TYR A 272 8.07 10.36 -2.38
C TYR A 272 8.78 10.42 -3.72
N THR A 273 8.49 9.47 -4.61
CA THR A 273 9.10 9.42 -5.94
C THR A 273 8.05 9.15 -7.02
N ARG A 274 8.33 9.69 -8.22
CA ARG A 274 7.56 9.44 -9.44
C ARG A 274 8.51 9.00 -10.53
N ILE A 275 8.28 7.81 -11.07
CA ILE A 275 9.26 7.10 -11.89
C ILE A 275 8.60 6.66 -13.19
N LYS A 276 9.15 7.10 -14.32
CA LYS A 276 8.69 6.68 -15.65
C LYS A 276 9.46 5.46 -16.09
N SER A 277 8.72 4.42 -16.47
CA SER A 277 9.29 3.20 -17.04
C SER A 277 8.37 2.67 -18.13
N THR A 278 8.93 2.17 -19.23
CA THR A 278 8.13 1.54 -20.31
C THR A 278 7.88 0.05 -20.06
N SER A 279 8.48 -0.52 -19.01
CA SER A 279 8.26 -1.88 -18.55
C SER A 279 8.12 -1.91 -17.03
N ASP A 280 7.57 -2.98 -16.49
CA ASP A 280 7.69 -3.24 -15.06
C ASP A 280 9.17 -3.23 -14.68
N ALA A 281 9.47 -2.58 -13.56
CA ALA A 281 10.84 -2.34 -13.13
C ALA A 281 10.93 -2.38 -11.61
N VAL A 282 12.16 -2.43 -11.11
CA VAL A 282 12.43 -2.38 -9.69
C VAL A 282 13.31 -1.18 -9.40
N VAL A 283 12.92 -0.43 -8.38
CA VAL A 283 13.68 0.70 -7.86
C VAL A 283 14.00 0.46 -6.40
N VAL A 284 15.09 1.04 -5.93
CA VAL A 284 15.59 0.84 -4.56
C VAL A 284 15.74 2.19 -3.92
N HIS A 285 14.91 2.48 -2.92
CA HIS A 285 15.09 3.63 -2.04
C HIS A 285 16.07 3.25 -0.93
N ARG A 286 17.14 4.01 -0.73
CA ARG A 286 18.13 3.71 0.31
C ARG A 286 18.33 4.91 1.21
N TRP A 287 18.23 4.70 2.51
CA TRP A 287 18.41 5.72 3.53
C TRP A 287 19.68 5.45 4.31
N TYR A 288 20.49 6.49 4.50
CA TYR A 288 21.78 6.43 5.18
C TYR A 288 21.84 7.45 6.30
N ARG A 289 22.54 7.05 7.35
CA ARG A 289 22.92 7.88 8.49
C ARG A 289 24.44 8.07 8.44
N GLY A 290 24.88 9.25 8.02
CA GLY A 290 26.26 9.38 7.50
C GLY A 290 26.49 8.36 6.37
N ASP A 291 27.52 7.53 6.51
CA ASP A 291 27.84 6.46 5.54
C ASP A 291 27.14 5.12 5.82
N VAL A 292 26.41 5.01 6.95
CA VAL A 292 25.78 3.76 7.37
C VAL A 292 24.41 3.62 6.73
N LEU A 293 24.21 2.60 5.90
CA LEU A 293 22.89 2.23 5.37
C LEU A 293 21.96 1.85 6.53
N ARG A 294 20.83 2.53 6.64
CA ARG A 294 19.80 2.31 7.67
C ARG A 294 18.61 1.54 7.14
N GLN A 295 18.21 1.81 5.92
CA GLN A 295 17.06 1.17 5.29
C GLN A 295 17.33 1.05 3.78
N SER A 296 16.92 -0.06 3.19
CA SER A 296 16.94 -0.28 1.75
C SER A 296 15.64 -0.91 1.33
N VAL A 297 14.79 -0.14 0.66
CA VAL A 297 13.45 -0.50 0.27
C VAL A 297 13.41 -0.73 -1.23
N ARG A 298 13.36 -1.99 -1.63
CA ARG A 298 13.25 -2.40 -3.03
C ARG A 298 11.76 -2.46 -3.40
N LEU A 299 11.33 -1.66 -4.37
CA LEU A 299 9.93 -1.41 -4.75
C LEU A 299 9.73 -1.82 -6.21
N THR A 300 8.70 -2.61 -6.47
CA THR A 300 8.34 -2.99 -7.84
C THR A 300 7.39 -1.95 -8.39
N ILE A 301 7.78 -1.30 -9.47
CA ILE A 301 6.95 -0.30 -10.15
C ILE A 301 6.40 -0.89 -11.44
N ARG A 302 5.16 -0.55 -11.77
CA ARG A 302 4.53 -0.95 -13.03
C ARG A 302 4.98 -0.06 -14.17
N ALA A 303 4.92 -0.60 -15.38
CA ALA A 303 5.14 0.16 -16.60
C ALA A 303 4.21 1.37 -16.67
N ASN A 304 4.75 2.57 -16.56
CA ASN A 304 4.02 3.82 -16.75
C ASN A 304 4.96 4.86 -17.35
N ALA A 305 5.02 4.93 -18.67
CA ALA A 305 5.89 5.86 -19.38
C ALA A 305 5.30 7.27 -19.52
N SER A 306 3.97 7.41 -19.37
CA SER A 306 3.27 8.69 -19.50
C SER A 306 3.46 9.51 -18.24
N ASP A 307 2.70 9.15 -17.21
CA ASP A 307 2.61 9.85 -15.96
C ASP A 307 3.70 9.39 -14.99
N GLY A 308 4.24 8.20 -15.14
CA GLY A 308 5.15 7.64 -14.17
C GLY A 308 4.42 7.06 -12.96
N TYR A 309 4.94 5.95 -12.48
CA TYR A 309 4.47 5.23 -11.31
C TYR A 309 4.85 6.02 -10.05
N ARG A 310 3.89 6.19 -9.14
CA ARG A 310 4.10 6.85 -7.85
C ARG A 310 4.47 5.82 -6.81
N THR A 311 5.52 6.06 -6.04
CA THR A 311 5.92 5.19 -4.93
C THR A 311 6.56 6.01 -3.83
N TYR A 312 6.71 5.43 -2.64
CA TYR A 312 7.34 6.11 -1.53
C TYR A 312 7.95 5.13 -0.53
N SER A 313 8.92 5.60 0.26
CA SER A 313 9.46 4.87 1.40
C SER A 313 9.44 5.74 2.64
N ARG A 314 9.21 5.14 3.80
CA ARG A 314 9.17 5.82 5.09
C ARG A 314 10.37 5.42 5.94
N GLN A 315 11.02 6.40 6.57
CA GLN A 315 12.14 6.19 7.49
C GLN A 315 12.01 7.10 8.71
N THR A 316 12.25 6.56 9.91
CA THR A 316 12.39 7.38 11.11
C THR A 316 13.82 7.93 11.20
N VAL A 317 13.95 9.25 11.29
CA VAL A 317 15.23 9.97 11.33
C VAL A 317 15.48 10.63 12.69
N ASP A 318 16.75 10.63 13.11
CA ASP A 318 17.26 11.24 14.35
C ASP A 318 18.32 12.33 14.06
N ALA A 319 18.68 13.11 15.08
CA ALA A 319 19.50 14.33 14.94
C ALA A 319 20.90 14.10 14.35
N GLY A 320 21.18 14.61 13.14
CA GLY A 320 22.49 14.59 12.49
C GLY A 320 22.37 14.51 10.95
N ASN A 321 23.41 14.03 10.26
CA ASN A 321 23.44 13.98 8.80
C ASN A 321 22.78 12.72 8.24
N TRP A 322 21.87 12.91 7.30
CA TRP A 322 21.19 11.86 6.57
C TRP A 322 21.38 12.02 5.07
N ARG A 323 21.29 10.90 4.36
CA ARG A 323 21.24 10.86 2.91
C ARG A 323 20.19 9.87 2.48
N VAL A 324 19.50 10.17 1.40
CA VAL A 324 18.57 9.25 0.74
C VAL A 324 18.90 9.19 -0.74
N ASP A 325 18.89 7.99 -1.30
CA ASP A 325 19.06 7.78 -2.73
C ASP A 325 17.95 6.89 -3.31
N VAL A 326 17.81 6.97 -4.62
CA VAL A 326 16.95 6.10 -5.42
C VAL A 326 17.80 5.52 -6.53
N GLN A 327 17.84 4.20 -6.60
CA GLN A 327 18.60 3.46 -7.59
C GLN A 327 17.68 2.57 -8.43
N SER A 328 18.06 2.28 -9.65
CA SER A 328 17.47 1.18 -10.42
C SER A 328 17.92 -0.19 -9.87
N ALA A 329 17.31 -1.27 -10.36
CA ALA A 329 17.59 -2.64 -9.93
C ALA A 329 19.06 -3.07 -10.08
N ASP A 330 19.74 -2.55 -11.11
CA ASP A 330 21.15 -2.75 -11.47
C ASP A 330 22.11 -1.76 -10.79
N GLY A 331 21.57 -0.85 -9.95
CA GLY A 331 22.36 0.06 -9.13
C GLY A 331 22.67 1.41 -9.79
N ALA A 332 22.07 1.73 -10.94
CA ALA A 332 22.20 3.05 -11.53
C ALA A 332 21.50 4.09 -10.64
N LEU A 333 22.21 5.17 -10.30
CA LEU A 333 21.68 6.24 -9.46
C LEU A 333 20.66 7.07 -10.23
N LEU A 334 19.42 7.08 -9.76
CA LEU A 334 18.32 7.88 -10.32
C LEU A 334 18.15 9.21 -9.57
N HIS A 335 18.49 9.23 -8.27
CA HIS A 335 18.44 10.43 -7.43
C HIS A 335 19.25 10.25 -6.16
N GLU A 336 19.77 11.35 -5.63
CA GLU A 336 20.40 11.43 -4.32
C GLU A 336 20.08 12.78 -3.68
N GLN A 337 19.82 12.77 -2.37
CA GLN A 337 19.62 13.96 -1.57
C GLN A 337 20.22 13.77 -0.18
N SER A 338 21.02 14.75 0.25
CA SER A 338 21.57 14.83 1.62
C SER A 338 20.85 15.92 2.40
N PHE A 339 20.62 15.70 3.69
CA PHE A 339 19.94 16.65 4.58
C PHE A 339 20.38 16.50 6.04
N SER A 340 20.27 17.57 6.81
CA SER A 340 20.56 17.57 8.25
C SER A 340 19.26 17.48 9.05
N VAL A 341 19.31 16.82 10.21
CA VAL A 341 18.20 16.72 11.16
C VAL A 341 18.59 17.36 12.48
N ARG A 342 17.76 18.28 13.01
CA ARG A 342 17.89 18.85 14.36
C ARG A 342 16.96 18.13 15.33
#